data_AF-A0A9E5R741-F1
#
_entry.id   AF-A0A9E5R741-F1
#
_cell.length_a   1.000
_cell.length_b   1.000
_cell.length_c   1.000
_cell.angle_alpha   90.00
_cell.angle_beta   90.00
_cell.angle_gamma   90.00
#
_symmetry.space_group_name_H-M   'P 1'
#
loop_
_entity.id
_entity.type
_entity.pdbx_description
1 polymer ?
#
loop_
_entity_poly.entity_id
_entity_poly.type
_entity_poly.pdbx_seq_one_letter_code
_entity_poly.pdbx_strand_id
1 'polypeptide(L)' 'MSTKMIPLTVDGTLFELTVQDYGTHWKVRVYQNGKVIGVSDQPIRVGIDTRMQAYIVKRILRGQHDKEARI' A
#
# COMPACT_ATOMS: atom_id res chain seq x y z
N MET A 1 -6.09 17.79 -4.07
CA MET A 1 -5.70 16.56 -3.37
C MET A 1 -6.96 15.71 -3.22
N SER A 2 -7.01 14.54 -3.86
CA SER A 2 -8.09 13.57 -3.65
C SER A 2 -7.58 12.45 -2.75
N THR A 3 -8.46 11.86 -1.95
CA THR A 3 -8.14 10.68 -1.13
C THR A 3 -9.21 9.64 -1.36
N LYS A 4 -8.80 8.39 -1.59
CA LYS A 4 -9.71 7.26 -1.76
C LYS A 4 -9.30 6.12 -0.84
N MET A 5 -10.27 5.50 -0.20
CA MET A 5 -10.10 4.27 0.55
C MET A 5 -10.49 3.08 -0.33
N ILE A 6 -9.67 2.03 -0.35
CA ILE A 6 -9.83 0.86 -1.20
C ILE A 6 -9.61 -0.38 -0.34
N PRO A 7 -10.64 -1.21 -0.09
CA PRO A 7 -10.43 -2.53 0.51
C PRO A 7 -9.76 -3.46 -0.52
N LEU A 8 -8.77 -4.22 -0.08
CA LEU A 8 -8.03 -5.17 -0.91
C LEU A 8 -7.73 -6.45 -0.13
N THR A 9 -8.12 -7.58 -0.69
CA THR A 9 -7.74 -8.89 -0.14
C THR A 9 -6.47 -9.38 -0.83
N VAL A 10 -5.43 -9.69 -0.04
CA VAL A 10 -4.17 -10.27 -0.52
C VAL A 10 -3.91 -11.56 0.25
N ASP A 11 -3.77 -12.67 -0.47
CA ASP A 11 -3.49 -14.00 0.09
C ASP A 11 -4.43 -14.39 1.26
N GLY A 12 -5.73 -14.06 1.13
CA GLY A 12 -6.76 -14.36 2.14
C GLY A 12 -6.86 -13.34 3.29
N THR A 13 -5.97 -12.35 3.36
CA THR A 13 -5.97 -11.31 4.39
C THR A 13 -6.56 -10.00 3.83
N LEU A 14 -7.46 -9.37 4.59
CA LEU A 14 -8.02 -8.07 4.23
C LEU A 14 -7.07 -6.93 4.63
N PHE A 15 -6.81 -6.04 3.68
CA PHE A 15 -6.08 -4.79 3.85
C PHE A 15 -6.95 -3.63 3.41
N GLU A 16 -6.70 -2.47 3.98
CA GLU A 16 -7.32 -1.22 3.54
C GLU A 16 -6.22 -0.31 3.02
N LEU A 17 -6.40 0.25 1.83
CA LEU A 17 -5.46 1.17 1.22
C LEU A 17 -6.07 2.55 1.20
N THR A 18 -5.34 3.52 1.73
CA THR A 18 -5.64 4.94 1.52
C THR A 18 -4.70 5.47 0.44
N VAL A 19 -5.27 5.87 -0.68
CA VAL A 19 -4.55 6.40 -1.85
C VAL A 19 -4.79 7.91 -1.92
N GLN A 20 -3.71 8.69 -1.86
CA GLN A 20 -3.75 10.15 -1.91
C GLN A 20 -3.06 10.66 -3.17
N ASP A 21 -3.74 11.51 -3.94
CA ASP A 21 -3.21 12.15 -5.14
C ASP A 21 -2.64 13.53 -4.83
N TYR A 22 -1.33 13.69 -5.09
CA TYR A 22 -0.61 14.96 -4.95
C TYR A 22 -0.34 15.65 -6.30
N GLY A 23 -0.88 15.14 -7.41
CA GLY A 23 -0.74 15.75 -8.75
C GLY A 23 0.57 15.46 -9.47
N THR A 24 1.62 15.05 -8.75
CA THR A 24 2.90 14.55 -9.33
C THR A 24 3.19 13.09 -8.96
N HIS A 25 2.64 12.63 -7.84
CA HIS A 25 2.79 11.29 -7.30
C HIS A 25 1.55 10.92 -6.48
N TRP A 26 1.43 9.64 -6.21
CA TRP A 26 0.48 9.05 -5.29
C TRP A 26 1.17 8.62 -4.02
N LYS A 27 0.51 8.81 -2.89
CA LYS A 27 0.90 8.22 -1.62
C LYS A 27 -0.10 7.16 -1.21
N VAL A 28 0.38 5.97 -0.92
CA VAL A 28 -0.42 4.82 -0.50
C VAL A 28 -0.06 4.48 0.93
N ARG A 29 -1.04 4.51 1.82
CA ARG A 29 -0.94 3.93 3.17
C ARG A 29 -1.69 2.61 3.19
N VAL A 30 -1.04 1.57 3.71
CA VAL A 30 -1.64 0.25 3.88
C VAL A 30 -1.97 0.05 5.34
N TYR A 31 -3.21 -0.34 5.59
CA TYR A 31 -3.74 -0.65 6.90
C TYR A 31 -4.07 -2.15 6.98
N GLN A 32 -3.84 -2.72 8.15
CA GLN A 32 -4.29 -4.06 8.52
C GLN A 32 -4.91 -3.94 9.91
N ASN A 33 -6.16 -4.38 10.06
CA ASN A 33 -6.91 -4.30 11.32
C ASN A 33 -6.90 -2.88 11.93
N GLY A 34 -7.09 -1.84 11.10
CA GLY A 34 -7.09 -0.43 11.53
C GLY A 34 -5.72 0.18 11.83
N LYS A 35 -4.63 -0.59 11.78
CA LYS A 35 -3.27 -0.10 12.03
C LYS A 35 -2.51 0.10 10.72
N VAL A 36 -1.78 1.22 10.59
CA VAL A 36 -0.87 1.44 9.46
C VAL A 36 0.31 0.48 9.56
N ILE A 37 0.48 -0.36 8.55
CA ILE A 37 1.59 -1.31 8.46
C ILE A 37 2.68 -0.84 7.49
N GLY A 38 2.34 0.06 6.56
CA GLY A 38 3.34 0.65 5.69
C GLY A 38 2.84 1.78 4.81
N VAL A 39 3.80 2.43 4.17
CA VAL A 39 3.59 3.57 3.28
C VAL A 39 4.44 3.38 2.02
N SER A 40 3.89 3.69 0.86
CA SER A 40 4.60 3.74 -0.42
C SER A 40 4.26 5.03 -1.15
N ASP A 41 5.27 5.68 -1.71
CA ASP A 41 5.10 6.78 -2.66
C ASP A 41 5.37 6.25 -4.08
N GLN A 42 4.46 6.53 -5.02
CA GLN A 42 4.51 6.03 -6.40
C GLN A 42 4.31 7.19 -7.39
N PRO A 43 5.08 7.28 -8.49
CA PRO A 43 4.88 8.32 -9.49
C PRO A 43 3.55 8.13 -10.24
N ILE A 44 2.87 9.21 -10.63
CA ILE A 44 1.58 9.16 -11.35
C ILE A 44 1.65 8.40 -12.68
N ARG A 45 2.84 8.39 -13.32
CA ARG A 45 3.08 7.62 -14.56
C ARG A 45 2.83 6.12 -14.37
N VAL A 46 2.95 5.64 -13.14
CA VAL A 46 2.60 4.28 -12.74
C VAL A 46 1.21 4.38 -12.10
N GLY A 47 0.17 4.25 -12.93
CA GLY A 47 -1.22 4.25 -12.43
C GLY A 47 -1.42 3.21 -11.32
N ILE A 48 -2.33 3.49 -10.39
CA ILE A 48 -2.65 2.57 -9.28
C ILE A 48 -3.85 1.72 -9.66
N ASP A 49 -3.61 0.64 -10.40
CA ASP A 49 -4.58 -0.42 -10.64
C ASP A 49 -4.53 -1.50 -9.53
N THR A 50 -5.46 -2.47 -9.58
CA THR A 50 -5.56 -3.55 -8.58
C THR A 50 -4.29 -4.42 -8.50
N ARG A 51 -3.57 -4.64 -9.61
CA ARG A 51 -2.31 -5.41 -9.60
C ARG A 51 -1.21 -4.61 -8.90
N MET A 52 -1.12 -3.31 -9.17
CA MET A 52 -0.18 -2.42 -8.51
C MET A 52 -0.47 -2.31 -7.01
N GLN A 53 -1.74 -2.23 -6.62
CA GLN A 53 -2.15 -2.23 -5.20
C GLN A 53 -1.69 -3.51 -4.49
N ALA A 54 -1.93 -4.69 -5.09
CA ALA A 54 -1.47 -5.96 -4.53
C ALA A 54 0.07 -6.03 -4.46
N TYR A 55 0.77 -5.53 -5.48
CA TYR A 55 2.23 -5.44 -5.47
C TYR A 55 2.74 -4.56 -4.32
N ILE A 56 2.15 -3.38 -4.11
CA ILE A 56 2.53 -2.46 -3.03
C ILE A 56 2.35 -3.14 -1.66
N VAL A 57 1.23 -3.82 -1.44
CA VAL A 57 0.99 -4.57 -0.19
C VAL A 57 2.05 -5.66 -0.01
N LYS A 58 2.29 -6.51 -1.02
CA LYS A 58 3.30 -7.58 -0.95
C LYS A 58 4.72 -7.03 -0.70
N ARG A 59 5.05 -5.89 -1.30
CA ARG A 59 6.35 -5.22 -1.11
C ARG A 59 6.52 -4.71 0.31
N ILE A 60 5.48 -4.09 0.88
CA ILE A 60 5.48 -3.61 2.27
C ILE A 60 5.63 -4.78 3.23
N LEU A 61 4.85 -5.85 3.05
CA LEU A 61 4.92 -7.06 3.88
C LEU A 61 6.30 -7.71 3.82
N ARG A 62 6.90 -7.83 2.63
CA ARG A 62 8.28 -8.32 2.48
C ARG A 62 9.30 -7.44 3.19
N GLY A 63 9.17 -6.12 3.04
CA GLY A 63 10.05 -5.16 3.73
C GLY A 63 9.91 -5.17 5.26
N GLN A 64 8.78 -5.64 5.81
CA GLN A 64 8.64 -5.91 7.25
C GLN A 64 9.36 -7.21 7.64
N HIS A 65 9.15 -8.29 6.89
CA HIS A 65 9.80 -9.58 7.15
C HIS A 65 11.34 -9.46 7.14
N ASP A 66 11.90 -8.70 6.19
CA ASP A 66 13.35 -8.46 6.11
C ASP A 66 13.89 -7.62 7.29
N LYS A 67 13.04 -6.82 7.95
CA LYS A 67 13.40 -6.06 9.15
C LYS A 67 13.33 -6.93 10.41
N GLU A 68 12.37 -7.83 10.50
CA GLU A 68 12.22 -8.75 11.64
C GLU A 68 13.26 -9.87 11.61
N ALA A 69 13.66 -10.35 10.44
CA ALA A 69 14.69 -11.39 10.29
C ALA A 69 16.14 -10.93 10.59
N ARG A 70 16.34 -9.65 10.91
CA ARG A 70 17.64 -9.04 11.23
C ARG A 70 17.86 -8.80 12.74
N ILE A 71 16.99 -9.34 13.60
CA ILE A 71 17.02 -9.20 15.06
C ILE A 71 17.46 -10.52 15.69
#